data_AF-A0A1W2CI07-F1
#
_entry.id   AF-A0A1W2CI07-F1
#
_cell.length_a   1.000
_cell.length_b   1.000
_cell.length_c   1.000
_cell.angle_alpha   90.00
_cell.angle_beta   90.00
_cell.angle_gamma   90.00
#
_symmetry.space_group_name_H-M   'P 1'
#
loop_
_entity.id
_entity.type
_entity.pdbx_description
1 polymer ?
#
loop_
_entity_poly.entity_id
_entity_poly.type
_entity_poly.pdbx_seq_one_letter_code
_entity_poly.pdbx_strand_id
1 'polypeptide(L)'
;MSGRFKSEGDWAVARLSAARGRTSAFLSAEEGEAAERLRADHHRGSQMASITQRWDLSPRSGRGRGAEDLSDAALDARARLDRAIEAVGPELSGLLLDICCHLKGLEEVERERLWPARSAKMLLKAGLGILARHYGITGRCARGTGIRRWRDADARPTVSPG
;
A
#
# COMPACT_ATOMS: atom_id res chain seq x y z
N MET A 1 14.33 4.46 -24.83
CA MET A 1 14.87 5.17 -23.65
C MET A 1 14.71 4.26 -22.45
N SER A 2 15.81 3.67 -21.99
CA SER A 2 15.81 2.53 -21.07
C SER A 2 15.53 2.99 -19.65
N GLY A 3 14.34 2.68 -19.15
CA GLY A 3 13.98 2.85 -17.74
C GLY A 3 14.80 1.89 -16.90
N ARG A 4 15.64 2.44 -16.01
CA ARG A 4 16.40 1.68 -15.03
C ARG A 4 15.40 0.98 -14.09
N PHE A 5 15.11 -0.29 -14.35
CA PHE A 5 14.33 -1.14 -13.44
C PHE A 5 15.03 -1.14 -12.08
N LYS A 6 14.40 -0.53 -11.07
CA LYS A 6 14.91 -0.54 -9.69
C LYS A 6 14.80 -1.98 -9.17
N SER A 7 15.87 -2.48 -8.58
CA SER A 7 15.88 -3.79 -7.91
C SER A 7 14.83 -3.82 -6.78
N GLU A 8 14.36 -5.01 -6.43
CA GLU A 8 13.34 -5.23 -5.38
C GLU A 8 13.73 -4.61 -4.02
N GLY A 9 15.03 -4.40 -3.78
CA GLY A 9 15.57 -3.72 -2.59
C GLY A 9 15.53 -2.19 -2.60
N ASP A 10 15.19 -1.55 -3.72
CA ASP A 10 15.18 -0.08 -3.88
C ASP A 10 13.77 0.47 -4.19
N TRP A 11 12.73 -0.27 -3.80
CA TRP A 11 11.34 0.21 -3.89
C TRP A 11 11.01 1.21 -2.77
N ALA A 12 10.11 2.15 -3.06
CA ALA A 12 9.90 3.35 -2.26
C ALA A 12 9.52 3.05 -0.79
N VAL A 13 8.74 2.00 -0.54
CA VAL A 13 8.27 1.61 0.79
C VAL A 13 9.43 1.16 1.68
N ALA A 14 10.32 0.29 1.21
CA ALA A 14 11.48 -0.16 1.98
C ALA A 14 12.37 1.03 2.40
N ARG A 15 12.60 1.97 1.48
CA ARG A 15 13.37 3.19 1.74
C ARG A 15 12.73 4.14 2.74
N LEU A 16 11.40 4.18 2.79
CA LEU A 16 10.66 5.01 3.73
C LEU A 16 10.50 4.34 5.10
N SER A 17 10.58 3.00 5.14
CA SER A 17 10.58 2.18 6.37
C SER A 17 11.95 2.09 7.03
N ALA A 18 13.03 2.37 6.27
CA ALA A 18 14.37 2.50 6.82
C ALA A 18 14.53 3.81 7.61
N ALA A 19 15.04 3.71 8.85
CA ALA A 19 15.49 4.88 9.61
C ALA A 19 16.70 5.53 8.92
N ARG A 20 16.82 6.86 9.05
CA ARG A 20 17.95 7.61 8.48
C ARG A 20 18.72 8.33 9.58
N GLY A 21 19.89 7.80 9.91
CA GLY A 21 20.74 8.36 10.96
C GLY A 21 19.99 8.48 12.29
N ARG A 22 19.87 9.70 12.82
CA ARG A 22 19.16 9.99 14.08
C ARG A 22 17.64 10.17 13.91
N THR A 23 17.12 10.11 12.69
CA THR A 23 15.70 10.33 12.41
C THR A 23 14.98 8.99 12.29
N SER A 24 13.84 8.87 12.96
CA SER A 24 12.94 7.71 12.84
C SER A 24 12.51 7.49 11.39
N ALA A 25 12.17 6.24 11.06
CA ALA A 25 11.57 5.91 9.77
C ALA A 25 10.30 6.74 9.52
N PHE A 26 10.04 7.05 8.25
CA PHE A 26 8.85 7.81 7.87
C PHE A 26 7.60 6.93 7.88
N LEU A 27 7.73 5.70 7.38
CA LEU A 27 6.71 4.67 7.53
C LEU A 27 6.96 3.88 8.82
N SER A 28 5.89 3.54 9.53
CA SER A 28 5.97 2.63 10.65
C SER A 28 6.14 1.18 10.17
N ALA A 29 6.51 0.27 11.08
CA ALA A 29 6.65 -1.14 10.74
C ALA A 29 5.31 -1.73 10.24
N GLU A 30 4.20 -1.30 10.85
CA GLU A 30 2.84 -1.70 10.49
C GLU A 30 2.45 -1.22 9.09
N GLU A 31 2.80 0.02 8.75
CA GLU A 31 2.58 0.58 7.41
C GLU A 31 3.41 -0.16 6.35
N GLY A 32 4.65 -0.54 6.69
CA GLY A 32 5.51 -1.36 5.84
C GLY A 32 4.95 -2.77 5.61
N GLU A 33 4.53 -3.46 6.67
CA GLU A 33 3.93 -4.79 6.60
C GLU A 33 2.61 -4.78 5.82
N ALA A 34 1.79 -3.73 5.96
CA ALA A 34 0.57 -3.56 5.18
C ALA A 34 0.86 -3.44 3.67
N ALA A 35 1.93 -2.75 3.28
CA ALA A 35 2.34 -2.64 1.89
C ALA A 35 2.82 -3.99 1.33
N GLU A 36 3.61 -4.75 2.09
CA GLU A 36 4.08 -6.08 1.70
C GLU A 36 2.91 -7.06 1.56
N ARG A 37 1.96 -7.01 2.49
CA ARG A 37 0.75 -7.85 2.44
C ARG A 37 -0.11 -7.54 1.22
N LEU A 38 -0.32 -6.26 0.90
CA LEU A 38 -1.01 -5.85 -0.32
C LEU A 38 -0.31 -6.39 -1.57
N ARG A 39 1.02 -6.23 -1.66
CA ARG A 39 1.82 -6.72 -2.79
C ARG A 39 1.74 -8.25 -2.92
N ALA A 40 1.77 -8.97 -1.80
CA ALA A 40 1.68 -10.43 -1.78
C ALA A 40 0.30 -10.93 -2.24
N ASP A 41 -0.78 -10.29 -1.80
CA ASP A 41 -2.13 -10.60 -2.25
C ASP A 41 -2.33 -10.27 -3.74
N HIS A 42 -1.80 -9.15 -4.24
CA HIS A 42 -1.80 -8.82 -5.66
C HIS A 42 -1.02 -9.83 -6.50
N HIS A 43 0.20 -10.20 -6.07
CA HIS A 43 1.01 -11.18 -6.79
C HIS A 43 0.30 -12.53 -6.86
N ARG A 44 -0.20 -13.06 -5.73
CA ARG A 44 -0.93 -14.33 -5.69
C ARG A 44 -2.22 -14.29 -6.52
N GLY A 45 -3.00 -13.20 -6.43
CA GLY A 45 -4.21 -13.02 -7.23
C GLY A 45 -3.96 -12.92 -8.73
N SER A 46 -2.82 -12.35 -9.15
CA SER A 46 -2.44 -12.21 -10.56
C SER A 46 -2.05 -13.55 -11.22
N GLN A 47 -1.56 -14.52 -10.45
CA GLN A 47 -1.19 -15.83 -10.97
C GLN A 47 -2.39 -16.60 -11.56
N MET A 48 -3.62 -16.35 -11.08
CA MET A 48 -4.82 -16.95 -11.65
C MET A 48 -5.07 -16.52 -13.09
N ALA A 49 -4.83 -15.25 -13.45
CA ALA A 49 -5.04 -14.77 -14.83
C ALA A 49 -4.12 -15.50 -15.82
N SER A 50 -2.89 -15.82 -15.43
CA SER A 50 -1.98 -16.62 -16.26
C SER A 50 -2.33 -18.11 -16.27
N ILE A 51 -2.92 -18.63 -15.18
CA ILE A 51 -3.33 -20.03 -15.07
C ILE A 51 -4.64 -20.30 -15.83
N THR A 52 -5.63 -19.40 -15.78
CA THR A 52 -6.87 -19.48 -16.58
C THR A 52 -6.61 -19.41 -18.07
N GLN A 53 -5.66 -18.57 -18.50
CA GLN A 53 -5.18 -18.57 -19.89
C GLN A 53 -4.50 -19.88 -20.30
N ARG A 54 -3.98 -20.64 -19.33
CA ARG A 54 -3.29 -21.91 -19.56
C ARG A 54 -4.23 -23.12 -19.51
N TRP A 55 -5.45 -22.97 -18.98
CA TRP A 55 -6.48 -24.02 -18.98
C TRP A 55 -7.21 -24.18 -20.32
N ASP A 56 -7.14 -23.20 -21.23
CA ASP A 56 -7.51 -23.39 -22.66
C ASP A 56 -6.54 -24.34 -23.41
N LEU A 57 -5.43 -24.72 -22.75
CA LEU A 57 -4.51 -25.74 -23.23
C LEU A 57 -4.67 -27.00 -22.35
N SER A 58 -5.62 -27.84 -22.73
CA SER A 58 -5.95 -29.13 -22.12
C SER A 58 -4.71 -29.92 -21.63
N PRO A 59 -4.52 -30.15 -20.32
CA PRO A 59 -3.52 -31.09 -19.85
C PRO A 59 -4.13 -32.49 -19.83
N ARG A 60 -3.76 -33.30 -20.83
CA ARG A 60 -3.90 -34.76 -20.76
C ARG A 60 -3.02 -35.27 -19.60
N SER A 61 -3.63 -36.03 -18.70
CA SER A 61 -3.03 -36.84 -17.61
C SER A 61 -2.65 -36.15 -16.29
N GLY A 62 -3.46 -36.42 -15.26
CA GLY A 62 -3.00 -36.94 -13.96
C GLY A 62 -2.13 -36.05 -13.06
N ARG A 63 -2.69 -34.97 -12.48
CA ARG A 63 -2.30 -34.41 -11.16
C ARG A 63 -3.29 -33.31 -10.70
N GLY A 64 -4.44 -33.73 -10.18
CA GLY A 64 -5.60 -32.85 -9.94
C GLY A 64 -5.58 -31.97 -8.68
N ARG A 65 -4.92 -32.37 -7.59
CA ARG A 65 -5.05 -31.63 -6.31
C ARG A 65 -4.29 -30.30 -6.24
N GLY A 66 -3.05 -30.26 -6.73
CA GLY A 66 -2.19 -29.08 -6.55
C GLY A 66 -2.64 -27.86 -7.38
N ALA A 67 -3.29 -28.06 -8.51
CA ALA A 67 -3.75 -26.96 -9.36
C ALA A 67 -5.05 -26.31 -8.86
N GLU A 68 -5.96 -27.13 -8.30
CA GLU A 68 -7.18 -26.69 -7.64
C GLU A 68 -6.83 -25.88 -6.38
N ASP A 69 -5.98 -26.40 -5.49
CA ASP A 69 -5.55 -25.70 -4.26
C ASP A 69 -4.86 -24.35 -4.55
N LEU A 70 -4.05 -24.28 -5.62
CA LEU A 70 -3.40 -23.02 -6.04
C LEU A 70 -4.42 -22.01 -6.59
N SER A 71 -5.47 -22.49 -7.25
CA SER A 71 -6.54 -21.63 -7.79
C SER A 71 -7.38 -21.06 -6.66
N ASP A 72 -7.73 -21.87 -5.66
CA ASP A 72 -8.45 -21.44 -4.45
C ASP A 72 -7.64 -20.40 -3.64
N ALA A 73 -6.34 -20.64 -3.46
CA ALA A 73 -5.45 -19.69 -2.79
C ALA A 73 -5.34 -18.35 -3.55
N ALA A 74 -5.38 -18.39 -4.89
CA ALA A 74 -5.37 -17.18 -5.71
C ALA A 74 -6.71 -16.43 -5.65
N LEU A 75 -7.84 -17.14 -5.63
CA LEU A 75 -9.18 -16.57 -5.43
C LEU A 75 -9.30 -15.87 -4.07
N ASP A 76 -8.85 -16.51 -3.00
CA ASP A 76 -8.84 -15.91 -1.65
C ASP A 76 -7.93 -14.66 -1.58
N ALA A 77 -6.73 -14.75 -2.18
CA ALA A 77 -5.84 -13.59 -2.27
C ALA A 77 -6.47 -12.44 -3.05
N ARG A 78 -7.19 -12.73 -4.15
CA ARG A 78 -7.91 -11.71 -4.92
C ARG A 78 -9.03 -11.07 -4.11
N ALA A 79 -9.83 -11.87 -3.40
CA ALA A 79 -10.88 -11.38 -2.53
C ALA A 79 -10.34 -10.51 -1.38
N ARG A 80 -9.15 -10.82 -0.84
CA ARG A 80 -8.46 -9.95 0.13
C ARG A 80 -8.00 -8.63 -0.50
N LEU A 81 -7.42 -8.68 -1.70
CA LEU A 81 -7.00 -7.48 -2.43
C LEU A 81 -8.18 -6.55 -2.72
N ASP A 82 -9.30 -7.11 -3.21
CA ASP A 82 -10.48 -6.32 -3.57
C ASP A 82 -11.07 -5.63 -2.34
N ARG A 83 -11.16 -6.33 -1.20
CA ARG A 83 -11.58 -5.75 0.09
C ARG A 83 -10.62 -4.66 0.59
N ALA A 84 -9.32 -4.83 0.39
CA ALA A 84 -8.32 -3.84 0.75
C ALA A 84 -8.43 -2.56 -0.11
N ILE A 85 -8.67 -2.73 -1.42
CA ILE A 85 -8.92 -1.63 -2.35
C ILE A 85 -10.19 -0.85 -1.96
N GLU A 86 -11.26 -1.56 -1.63
CA GLU A 86 -12.52 -0.96 -1.17
C GLU A 86 -12.33 -0.16 0.13
N ALA A 87 -11.61 -0.73 1.10
CA ALA A 87 -11.36 -0.06 2.38
C ALA A 87 -10.53 1.23 2.26
N VAL A 88 -9.62 1.27 1.28
CA VAL A 88 -8.80 2.46 0.99
C VAL A 88 -9.58 3.50 0.18
N GLY A 89 -10.49 3.05 -0.68
CA GLY A 89 -11.28 3.90 -1.56
C GLY A 89 -10.59 4.26 -2.87
N PRO A 90 -11.35 4.77 -3.86
CA PRO A 90 -10.88 5.01 -5.23
C PRO A 90 -9.78 6.08 -5.32
N GLU A 91 -9.76 7.03 -4.39
CA GLU A 91 -8.81 8.15 -4.38
C GLU A 91 -7.35 7.71 -4.15
N LEU A 92 -7.17 6.64 -3.36
CA LEU A 92 -5.85 6.19 -2.92
C LEU A 92 -5.48 4.81 -3.48
N SER A 93 -6.46 3.99 -3.87
CA SER A 93 -6.19 2.63 -4.34
C SER A 93 -5.25 2.59 -5.56
N GLY A 94 -5.47 3.47 -6.53
CA GLY A 94 -4.58 3.59 -7.70
C GLY A 94 -3.14 3.93 -7.32
N LEU A 95 -2.95 4.88 -6.39
CA LEU A 95 -1.63 5.25 -5.87
C LEU A 95 -0.92 4.07 -5.18
N LEU A 96 -1.66 3.33 -4.33
CA LEU A 96 -1.10 2.19 -3.60
C LEU A 96 -0.72 1.05 -4.56
N LEU A 97 -1.54 0.76 -5.57
CA LEU A 97 -1.22 -0.24 -6.58
C LEU A 97 -0.01 0.16 -7.42
N ASP A 98 0.08 1.41 -7.87
CA ASP A 98 1.23 1.94 -8.61
C ASP A 98 2.55 1.77 -7.85
N ILE A 99 2.57 2.15 -6.57
CA ILE A 99 3.80 2.13 -5.77
C ILE A 99 4.10 0.73 -5.24
N CYS A 100 3.09 0.03 -4.71
CA CYS A 100 3.32 -1.21 -3.98
C CYS A 100 3.37 -2.43 -4.90
N CYS A 101 2.58 -2.44 -5.99
CA CYS A 101 2.47 -3.58 -6.89
C CYS A 101 3.26 -3.37 -8.19
N HIS A 102 3.20 -2.17 -8.78
CA HIS A 102 3.94 -1.83 -10.00
C HIS A 102 5.32 -1.22 -9.73
N LEU A 103 5.67 -1.00 -8.45
CA LEU A 103 6.98 -0.51 -8.00
C LEU A 103 7.39 0.83 -8.62
N LYS A 104 6.43 1.66 -9.02
CA LYS A 104 6.69 2.99 -9.54
C LYS A 104 7.37 3.87 -8.49
N GLY A 105 8.22 4.78 -8.95
CA GLY A 105 8.81 5.79 -8.08
C GLY A 105 7.79 6.85 -7.65
N LEU A 106 7.97 7.46 -6.47
CA LEU A 106 7.09 8.55 -6.01
C LEU A 106 7.03 9.71 -7.01
N GLU A 107 8.19 10.14 -7.52
CA GLU A 107 8.31 11.22 -8.51
C GLU A 107 7.66 10.88 -9.85
N GLU A 108 7.68 9.59 -10.21
CA GLU A 108 7.02 9.11 -11.43
C GLU A 108 5.50 9.19 -11.28
N VAL A 109 4.96 8.76 -10.14
CA VAL A 109 3.52 8.88 -9.85
C VAL A 109 3.10 10.35 -9.77
N GLU A 110 3.89 11.22 -9.15
CA GLU A 110 3.61 12.66 -9.09
C GLU A 110 3.55 13.28 -10.49
N ARG A 111 4.49 12.93 -11.37
CA ARG A 111 4.52 13.39 -12.76
C ARG A 111 3.32 12.89 -13.56
N GLU A 112 3.00 11.60 -13.47
CA GLU A 112 1.87 11.00 -14.21
C GLU A 112 0.51 11.57 -13.79
N ARG A 113 0.37 11.91 -12.50
CA ARG A 113 -0.88 12.45 -11.94
C ARG A 113 -0.92 13.98 -11.91
N LEU A 114 0.11 14.66 -12.41
CA LEU A 114 0.27 16.12 -12.33
C LEU A 114 0.14 16.67 -10.90
N TRP A 115 0.63 15.91 -9.91
CA TRP A 115 0.59 16.29 -8.52
C TRP A 115 1.79 17.15 -8.13
N PRO A 116 1.64 18.08 -7.15
CA PRO A 116 2.77 18.80 -6.59
C PRO A 116 3.80 17.86 -5.97
N ALA A 117 5.06 18.29 -5.96
CA ALA A 117 6.16 17.51 -5.39
C ALA A 117 5.90 17.13 -3.92
N ARG A 118 6.28 15.91 -3.55
CA ARG A 118 6.12 15.30 -2.21
C ARG A 118 4.67 14.98 -1.80
N SER A 119 3.69 15.14 -2.68
CA SER A 119 2.29 14.78 -2.40
C SER A 119 2.13 13.26 -2.29
N ALA A 120 2.76 12.48 -3.18
CA ALA A 120 2.61 11.03 -3.21
C ALA A 120 3.13 10.40 -1.92
N LYS A 121 4.21 10.95 -1.33
CA LYS A 121 4.76 10.48 -0.07
C LYS A 121 3.75 10.55 1.08
N MET A 122 3.03 11.67 1.20
CA MET A 122 2.07 11.88 2.28
C MET A 122 0.82 11.02 2.09
N LEU A 123 0.31 10.95 0.85
CA LEU A 123 -0.85 10.12 0.51
C LEU A 123 -0.56 8.62 0.65
N LEU A 124 0.66 8.18 0.30
CA LEU A 124 1.10 6.81 0.54
C LEU A 124 1.03 6.46 2.03
N LYS A 125 1.56 7.33 2.91
CA LYS A 125 1.47 7.11 4.36
C LYS A 125 0.02 7.00 4.84
N ALA A 126 -0.84 7.90 4.40
CA ALA A 126 -2.27 7.87 4.75
C ALA A 126 -2.94 6.56 4.29
N GLY A 127 -2.72 6.14 3.04
CA GLY A 127 -3.26 4.90 2.48
C GLY A 127 -2.75 3.65 3.19
N LEU A 128 -1.44 3.57 3.48
CA LEU A 128 -0.87 2.46 4.24
C LEU A 128 -1.40 2.41 5.69
N GLY A 129 -1.66 3.56 6.30
CA GLY A 129 -2.32 3.62 7.61
C GLY A 129 -3.76 3.06 7.57
N ILE A 130 -4.50 3.29 6.49
CA ILE A 130 -5.83 2.68 6.27
C ILE A 130 -5.68 1.15 6.10
N LEU A 131 -4.72 0.70 5.27
CA LEU A 131 -4.49 -0.72 5.05
C LEU A 131 -4.04 -1.46 6.31
N ALA A 132 -3.16 -0.88 7.12
CA ALA A 132 -2.73 -1.48 8.38
C ALA A 132 -3.92 -1.75 9.29
N ARG A 133 -4.87 -0.79 9.39
CA ARG A 133 -6.12 -0.98 10.12
C ARG A 133 -7.01 -2.05 9.48
N HIS A 134 -7.14 -2.05 8.16
CA HIS A 134 -7.94 -3.04 7.42
C HIS A 134 -7.42 -4.48 7.63
N TYR A 135 -6.11 -4.67 7.60
CA TYR A 135 -5.48 -5.96 7.82
C TYR A 135 -5.39 -6.37 9.30
N GLY A 136 -5.79 -5.49 10.23
CA GLY A 136 -5.63 -5.72 11.67
C GLY A 136 -4.16 -5.77 12.10
N ILE A 137 -3.25 -5.14 11.35
CA ILE A 137 -1.82 -5.07 11.69
C ILE A 137 -1.67 -4.04 12.80
N THR A 138 -1.72 -4.54 14.04
CA THR A 138 -1.47 -3.75 15.23
C THR A 138 -0.05 -3.99 15.68
N GLY A 139 0.82 -3.00 15.52
CA GLY A 139 2.07 -2.98 16.25
C GLY A 139 1.98 -2.03 17.45
N ARG A 140 3.02 -2.10 18.29
CA ARG A 140 3.07 -1.35 19.57
C ARG A 140 3.26 0.16 19.38
N CYS A 141 3.19 0.69 18.15
CA CYS A 141 3.53 2.08 17.87
C CYS A 141 2.42 3.05 18.35
N ALA A 142 2.60 3.48 19.60
CA ALA A 142 1.98 4.60 20.31
C ALA A 142 0.45 4.68 20.25
N ARG A 143 -0.20 4.05 21.24
CA ARG A 143 -1.51 4.51 21.75
C ARG A 143 -1.43 6.04 21.94
N GLY A 144 -2.04 6.77 21.01
CA GLY A 144 -2.33 8.20 21.08
C GLY A 144 -1.12 9.11 21.29
N THR A 145 -0.51 9.57 20.20
CA THR A 145 -0.29 11.02 20.12
C THR A 145 -1.67 11.66 20.06
N GLY A 146 -2.26 11.86 21.24
CA GLY A 146 -3.46 12.67 21.39
C GLY A 146 -3.29 13.95 20.60
N ILE A 147 -4.36 14.39 19.95
CA ILE A 147 -4.41 15.66 19.22
C ILE A 147 -3.63 16.69 20.02
N ARG A 148 -2.49 17.15 19.50
CA ARG A 148 -1.87 18.37 20.02
C ARG A 148 -2.89 19.45 19.72
N ARG A 149 -3.64 19.80 20.77
CA ARG A 149 -4.65 20.85 20.80
C ARG A 149 -4.13 22.03 19.97
N TRP A 150 -4.70 22.27 18.79
CA TRP A 150 -4.27 23.37 17.92
C TRP A 150 -4.80 24.73 18.41
N ARG A 151 -5.12 24.84 19.70
CA ARG A 151 -5.56 26.07 20.36
C ARG A 151 -5.07 26.04 21.81
N ASP A 152 -4.32 27.05 22.21
CA ASP A 152 -4.22 27.36 23.63
C ASP A 152 -5.60 27.69 24.20
N ALA A 153 -5.78 27.48 25.51
CA ALA A 153 -7.05 27.73 26.19
C ALA A 153 -7.59 29.15 25.94
N ASP A 154 -6.68 30.10 25.63
CA ASP A 154 -6.96 31.52 25.54
C ASP A 154 -6.95 32.08 24.10
N ALA A 155 -6.94 31.21 23.07
CA ALA A 155 -6.97 31.62 21.67
C ALA A 155 -8.39 32.04 21.17
N ARG A 156 -9.16 32.75 22.02
CA ARG A 156 -10.45 33.34 21.66
C ARG A 156 -10.22 34.82 21.31
N PRO A 157 -10.32 35.23 20.03
CA PRO A 157 -10.19 36.63 19.68
C PRO A 157 -11.34 37.42 20.30
N THR A 158 -11.02 38.33 21.21
CA THR A 158 -11.97 39.32 21.74
C THR A 158 -12.11 40.42 20.70
N VAL A 159 -13.25 40.46 20.03
CA VAL A 159 -13.65 41.63 19.23
C VAL A 159 -14.03 42.75 20.20
N SER A 160 -13.25 43.82 20.24
CA SER A 160 -13.61 45.03 20.98
C SER A 160 -14.83 45.67 20.33
N PRO A 161 -15.91 45.98 21.07
CA PRO A 161 -16.94 46.87 20.57
C PRO A 161 -16.38 48.30 20.55
N GLY A 162 -16.62 49.01 19.43
CA GLY A 162 -16.25 50.42 19.24
C GLY A 162 -17.19 51.39 19.93
#